data_AF-A0A7X7A350-F1
#
_entry.id   AF-A0A7X7A350-F1
#
_cell.length_a   1.000
_cell.length_b   1.000
_cell.length_c   1.000
_cell.angle_alpha   90.00
_cell.angle_beta   90.00
_cell.angle_gamma   90.00
#
_symmetry.space_group_name_H-M   'P 1'
#
loop_
_entity.id
_entity.type
_entity.pdbx_description
1 polymer ?
#
loop_
_entity_poly.entity_id
_entity_poly.type
_entity_poly.pdbx_seq_one_letter_code
_entity_poly.pdbx_strand_id
1 'polypeptide(L)'
;MEKIDDFDYNGEKILASRLGYRITKNFGFRCMNKLFDEPMEVFNEKMLKPELQSMEDYVDGIKNIVEAQKKVALNYFEEGSVDAAIPPLKILLNIMAYGHYEGKELKDPELRREFDREHVIKSSWYRDRLRLKQENDVSFLKNQMEYLENFMAEPNNQMLVEQMNLHERLEKVKNQLNHVSSDDYLNELTGTIGSDPLFRRD
;
A
#
# COMPACT_ATOMS: atom_id res chain seq x y z
N MET A 1 14.99 -17.95 7.28
CA MET A 1 15.20 -16.54 6.88
C MET A 1 16.13 -15.92 7.90
N GLU A 2 17.03 -15.07 7.46
CA GLU A 2 18.01 -14.35 8.29
C GLU A 2 17.79 -12.85 8.10
N LYS A 3 17.77 -12.09 9.19
CA LYS A 3 17.64 -10.64 9.15
C LYS A 3 18.99 -10.03 8.75
N ILE A 4 18.96 -9.00 7.89
CA ILE A 4 20.13 -8.20 7.58
C ILE A 4 20.13 -7.00 8.54
N ASP A 5 21.24 -6.77 9.24
CA ASP A 5 21.41 -5.64 10.15
C ASP A 5 22.44 -4.65 9.58
N ASP A 6 22.35 -3.40 10.03
CA ASP A 6 23.32 -2.37 9.67
C ASP A 6 24.69 -2.71 10.26
N PHE A 7 25.76 -2.33 9.57
CA PHE A 7 27.13 -2.60 10.00
C PHE A 7 28.06 -1.45 9.62
N ASP A 8 29.22 -1.37 10.25
CA ASP A 8 30.25 -0.39 9.91
C ASP A 8 31.22 -0.94 8.85
N TYR A 9 31.52 -0.12 7.84
CA TYR A 9 32.50 -0.43 6.81
C TYR A 9 33.31 0.83 6.49
N ASN A 10 34.64 0.75 6.60
CA ASN A 10 35.56 1.88 6.39
C ASN A 10 35.22 3.16 7.19
N GLY A 11 34.71 2.98 8.42
CA GLY A 11 34.34 4.10 9.31
C GLY A 11 32.97 4.72 9.01
N GLU A 12 32.19 4.14 8.09
CA GLU A 12 30.85 4.58 7.73
C GLU A 12 29.81 3.52 8.10
N LYS A 13 28.67 3.96 8.65
CA LYS A 13 27.52 3.11 8.95
C LYS A 13 26.76 2.78 7.67
N ILE A 14 26.71 1.50 7.30
CA ILE A 14 25.99 0.99 6.13
C ILE A 14 24.59 0.54 6.53
N LEU A 15 23.56 1.14 5.93
CA LEU A 15 22.14 0.90 6.26
C LEU A 15 21.58 -0.38 5.61
N ALA A 16 22.28 -1.50 5.77
CA ALA A 16 21.93 -2.78 5.16
C ALA A 16 20.60 -3.36 5.66
N SER A 17 20.11 -2.93 6.84
CA SER A 17 18.81 -3.38 7.36
C SER A 17 17.62 -2.99 6.49
N ARG A 18 17.80 -2.06 5.54
CA ARG A 18 16.80 -1.74 4.51
C ARG A 18 16.54 -2.90 3.53
N LEU A 19 17.45 -3.89 3.46
CA LEU A 19 17.27 -5.12 2.67
C LEU A 19 16.33 -6.15 3.32
N GLY A 20 15.97 -5.95 4.59
CA GLY A 20 15.02 -6.81 5.30
C GLY A 20 15.61 -8.18 5.66
N TYR A 21 15.10 -9.24 5.05
CA TYR A 21 15.48 -10.62 5.34
C TYR A 21 15.93 -11.34 4.08
N ARG A 22 16.89 -12.25 4.21
CA ARG A 22 17.32 -13.15 3.14
C ARG A 22 17.00 -14.62 3.43
N ILE A 23 16.90 -15.40 2.37
CA ILE A 23 16.85 -16.87 2.46
C ILE A 23 18.22 -17.40 2.91
N THR A 24 18.21 -18.58 3.52
CA THR A 24 19.41 -19.21 4.10
C THR A 24 19.58 -20.60 3.52
N LYS A 25 20.76 -21.22 3.70
CA LYS A 25 20.99 -22.64 3.38
C LYS A 25 19.89 -23.57 3.91
N ASN A 26 19.42 -23.36 5.14
CA ASN A 26 18.30 -24.12 5.73
C ASN A 26 16.97 -23.95 4.99
N PHE A 27 16.74 -22.81 4.34
CA PHE A 27 15.55 -22.59 3.51
C PHE A 27 15.69 -23.38 2.20
N GLY A 28 16.87 -23.33 1.57
CA GLY A 28 17.20 -24.14 0.39
C GLY A 28 16.92 -25.63 0.62
N PHE A 29 17.48 -26.22 1.68
CA PHE A 29 17.22 -27.63 2.00
C PHE A 29 15.74 -27.95 2.28
N ARG A 30 15.04 -27.11 3.05
CA ARG A 30 13.66 -27.42 3.44
C ARG A 30 12.64 -27.24 2.31
N CYS A 31 12.88 -26.27 1.43
CA CYS A 31 11.89 -25.85 0.44
C CYS A 31 12.29 -26.26 -0.99
N MET A 32 13.58 -26.22 -1.34
CA MET A 32 14.06 -26.41 -2.70
C MET A 32 14.41 -27.88 -3.02
N ASN A 33 14.61 -28.74 -2.03
CA ASN A 33 14.72 -30.21 -2.22
C ASN A 33 13.47 -30.83 -2.89
N LYS A 34 12.35 -30.09 -2.96
CA LYS A 34 11.15 -30.52 -3.68
C LYS A 34 11.23 -30.29 -5.19
N LEU A 35 12.19 -29.48 -5.64
CA LEU A 35 12.36 -29.07 -7.03
C LEU A 35 13.69 -29.54 -7.62
N PHE A 36 14.73 -29.60 -6.80
CA PHE A 36 16.08 -29.99 -7.21
C PHE A 36 16.57 -31.13 -6.33
N ASP A 37 17.29 -32.08 -6.93
CA ASP A 37 17.96 -33.16 -6.19
C ASP A 37 19.10 -32.60 -5.31
N GLU A 38 19.84 -31.61 -5.84
CA GLU A 38 20.98 -30.97 -5.17
C GLU A 38 20.84 -29.43 -5.17
N PRO A 39 19.99 -28.82 -4.32
CA PRO A 39 19.72 -27.38 -4.38
C PRO A 39 20.91 -26.51 -3.97
N MET A 40 21.90 -27.05 -3.27
CA MET A 40 23.09 -26.30 -2.87
C MET A 40 24.09 -26.08 -4.01
N GLU A 41 24.02 -26.90 -5.06
CA GLU A 41 24.75 -26.66 -6.31
C GLU A 41 24.13 -25.51 -7.11
N VAL A 42 22.80 -25.35 -7.01
CA VAL A 42 22.06 -24.25 -7.66
C VAL A 42 22.27 -22.92 -6.91
N PHE A 43 22.19 -22.95 -5.58
CA PHE A 43 22.37 -21.77 -4.72
C PHE A 43 23.55 -21.97 -3.78
N ASN A 44 24.75 -21.75 -4.32
CA ASN A 44 25.97 -21.84 -3.52
C ASN A 44 26.06 -20.71 -2.47
N GLU A 45 27.03 -20.81 -1.56
CA GLU A 45 27.15 -19.86 -0.46
C GLU A 45 27.34 -18.40 -0.93
N LYS A 46 28.13 -18.18 -1.98
CA LYS A 46 28.36 -16.83 -2.53
C LYS A 46 27.11 -16.23 -3.15
N MET A 47 26.19 -17.04 -3.67
CA MET A 47 24.90 -16.55 -4.18
C MET A 47 23.95 -16.20 -3.05
N LEU A 48 23.95 -16.97 -1.96
CA LEU A 48 23.13 -16.68 -0.77
C LEU A 48 23.68 -15.49 0.05
N LYS A 49 24.99 -15.29 -0.01
CA LYS A 49 25.75 -14.25 0.69
C LYS A 49 26.58 -13.45 -0.32
N PRO A 50 25.96 -12.56 -1.11
CA PRO A 50 26.65 -11.79 -2.14
C PRO A 50 27.82 -10.95 -1.60
N GLU A 51 27.80 -10.60 -0.31
CA GLU A 51 28.91 -9.93 0.37
C GLU A 51 30.24 -10.72 0.33
N LEU A 52 30.19 -12.04 0.11
CA LEU A 52 31.38 -12.90 -0.04
C LEU A 52 31.99 -12.85 -1.45
N GLN A 53 31.29 -12.29 -2.42
CA GLN A 53 31.81 -12.11 -3.78
C GLN A 53 32.69 -10.85 -3.83
N SER A 54 32.16 -9.74 -3.31
CA SER A 54 32.85 -8.47 -3.19
C SER A 54 32.13 -7.63 -2.13
N MET A 55 32.79 -7.37 -1.01
CA MET A 55 32.23 -6.52 0.04
C MET A 55 32.07 -5.07 -0.42
N GLU A 56 33.01 -4.60 -1.25
CA GLU A 56 32.97 -3.25 -1.83
C GLU A 56 31.72 -3.07 -2.70
N ASP A 57 31.50 -3.97 -3.66
CA ASP A 57 30.32 -3.90 -4.55
C ASP A 57 29.00 -4.09 -3.77
N TYR A 58 29.02 -4.93 -2.72
CA TYR A 58 27.86 -5.13 -1.86
C TYR A 58 27.48 -3.84 -1.11
N VAL A 59 28.47 -3.15 -0.55
CA VAL A 59 28.28 -1.87 0.14
C VAL A 59 27.84 -0.78 -0.84
N ASP A 60 28.46 -0.69 -2.02
CA ASP A 60 28.09 0.26 -3.06
C ASP A 60 26.63 0.04 -3.51
N GLY A 61 26.22 -1.21 -3.72
CA GLY A 61 24.84 -1.56 -4.03
C GLY A 61 23.84 -1.08 -2.97
N ILE A 62 24.16 -1.23 -1.69
CA ILE A 62 23.31 -0.72 -0.59
C ILE A 62 23.25 0.81 -0.59
N LYS A 63 24.38 1.49 -0.80
CA LYS A 63 24.43 2.96 -0.86
C LYS A 63 23.58 3.49 -2.00
N ASN A 64 23.69 2.91 -3.19
CA ASN A 64 22.88 3.26 -4.35
C ASN A 64 21.36 3.13 -4.05
N ILE A 65 20.95 2.08 -3.32
CA ILE A 65 19.55 1.93 -2.88
C ILE A 65 19.14 3.05 -1.92
N VAL A 66 19.97 3.35 -0.91
CA VAL A 66 19.69 4.39 0.09
C VAL A 66 19.60 5.78 -0.55
N GLU A 67 20.50 6.10 -1.48
CA GLU A 67 20.53 7.35 -2.22
C GLU A 67 19.30 7.51 -3.13
N ALA A 68 18.93 6.44 -3.86
CA ALA A 68 17.73 6.44 -4.68
C ALA A 68 16.47 6.64 -3.82
N GLN A 69 16.37 5.96 -2.67
CA GLN A 69 15.27 6.14 -1.72
C GLN A 69 15.20 7.58 -1.20
N LYS A 70 16.34 8.18 -0.84
CA LYS A 70 16.41 9.57 -0.39
C LYS A 70 15.93 10.53 -1.48
N LYS A 71 16.42 10.38 -2.71
CA LYS A 71 16.01 11.21 -3.84
C LYS A 71 14.50 11.13 -4.09
N VAL A 72 13.93 9.92 -4.12
CA VAL A 72 12.49 9.73 -4.31
C VAL A 72 11.70 10.37 -3.17
N ALA A 73 12.11 10.17 -1.91
CA ALA A 73 11.40 10.74 -0.77
C ALA A 73 11.43 12.27 -0.77
N LEU A 74 12.56 12.91 -1.10
CA LEU A 74 12.68 14.37 -1.14
C LEU A 74 11.68 15.01 -2.09
N ASN A 75 11.39 14.39 -3.24
CA ASN A 75 10.38 14.90 -4.18
C ASN A 75 8.99 15.05 -3.53
N TYR A 76 8.58 14.12 -2.64
CA TYR A 76 7.30 14.22 -1.93
C TYR A 76 7.25 15.43 -0.98
N PHE A 77 8.39 15.82 -0.40
CA PHE A 77 8.49 17.01 0.44
C PHE A 77 8.52 18.29 -0.39
N GLU A 78 9.27 18.30 -1.50
CA GLU A 78 9.36 19.45 -2.42
C GLU A 78 8.01 19.79 -3.06
N GLU A 79 7.21 18.77 -3.37
CA GLU A 79 5.88 18.91 -3.96
C GLU A 79 4.76 19.14 -2.92
N GLY A 80 5.04 18.94 -1.63
CA GLY A 80 4.05 19.02 -0.54
C GLY A 80 3.09 17.83 -0.48
N SER A 81 3.24 16.83 -1.36
CA SER A 81 2.38 15.63 -1.40
C SER A 81 2.55 14.73 -0.18
N VAL A 82 3.63 14.92 0.61
CA VAL A 82 3.81 14.28 1.91
C VAL A 82 2.65 14.56 2.87
N ASP A 83 1.98 15.71 2.76
CA ASP A 83 0.89 16.09 3.68
C ASP A 83 -0.36 15.22 3.49
N ALA A 84 -0.58 14.70 2.28
CA ALA A 84 -1.66 13.77 1.97
C ALA A 84 -1.34 12.32 2.36
N ALA A 85 -0.07 11.99 2.64
CA ALA A 85 0.30 10.64 2.98
C ALA A 85 -0.31 10.20 4.32
N ILE A 86 -0.74 8.93 4.37
CA ILE A 86 -1.19 8.32 5.63
C ILE A 86 -0.04 8.27 6.65
N PRO A 87 -0.31 8.25 7.97
CA PRO A 87 0.72 8.31 9.00
C PRO A 87 1.91 7.34 8.81
N PRO A 88 1.73 6.03 8.54
CA PRO A 88 2.87 5.13 8.32
C PRO A 88 3.73 5.50 7.10
N LEU A 89 3.12 6.04 6.03
CA LEU A 89 3.88 6.50 4.87
C LEU A 89 4.64 7.79 5.15
N LYS A 90 4.08 8.72 5.94
CA LYS A 90 4.81 9.91 6.41
C LYS A 90 6.06 9.54 7.19
N ILE A 91 5.96 8.56 8.08
CA ILE A 91 7.10 8.02 8.84
C ILE A 91 8.16 7.48 7.88
N LEU A 92 7.75 6.65 6.92
CA LEU A 92 8.67 6.03 5.96
C LEU A 92 9.37 7.07 5.09
N LEU A 93 8.64 8.05 4.56
CA LEU A 93 9.19 9.13 3.74
C LEU A 93 10.22 9.97 4.50
N ASN A 94 9.94 10.31 5.76
CA ASN A 94 10.89 11.02 6.63
C ASN A 94 12.17 10.20 6.88
N ILE A 95 12.05 8.91 7.18
CA ILE A 95 13.21 8.03 7.37
C ILE A 95 14.02 7.90 6.07
N MET A 96 13.36 7.82 4.92
CA MET A 96 14.05 7.76 3.63
C MET A 96 14.80 9.06 3.32
N ALA A 97 14.18 10.22 3.55
CA ALA A 97 14.75 11.54 3.24
C ALA A 97 15.80 12.00 4.26
N TYR A 98 15.52 11.84 5.55
CA TYR A 98 16.25 12.47 6.66
C TYR A 98 16.87 11.46 7.64
N GLY A 99 16.59 10.17 7.48
CA GLY A 99 17.15 9.10 8.32
C GLY A 99 16.41 8.86 9.63
N HIS A 100 15.50 9.75 10.03
CA HIS A 100 14.72 9.64 11.26
C HIS A 100 13.32 10.24 11.08
N TYR A 101 12.42 9.89 12.00
CA TYR A 101 11.14 10.57 12.20
C TYR A 101 11.00 10.90 13.68
N GLU A 102 10.82 12.19 14.03
CA GLU A 102 10.74 12.64 15.43
C GLU A 102 11.91 12.15 16.31
N GLY A 103 13.12 12.09 15.75
CA GLY A 103 14.32 11.59 16.44
C GLY A 103 14.41 10.07 16.58
N LYS A 104 13.46 9.31 16.04
CA LYS A 104 13.42 7.84 16.07
C LYS A 104 13.86 7.23 14.74
N GLU A 105 14.55 6.10 14.82
CA GLU A 105 14.97 5.29 13.66
C GLU A 105 13.89 4.25 13.29
N LEU A 106 13.99 3.65 12.10
CA LEU A 106 13.03 2.65 11.56
C LEU A 106 12.80 1.41 12.46
N LYS A 107 13.74 1.10 13.35
CA LYS A 107 13.65 -0.06 14.25
C LYS A 107 12.83 0.24 15.52
N ASP A 108 12.45 1.50 15.72
CA ASP A 108 11.64 1.91 16.86
C ASP A 108 10.29 1.19 16.86
N PRO A 109 9.93 0.47 17.96
CA PRO A 109 8.67 -0.27 18.04
C PRO A 109 7.41 0.59 17.88
N GLU A 110 7.46 1.86 18.29
CA GLU A 110 6.31 2.76 18.17
C GLU A 110 6.05 3.10 16.72
N LEU A 111 7.11 3.37 15.95
CA LEU A 111 6.99 3.61 14.51
C LEU A 111 6.56 2.35 13.76
N ARG A 112 7.05 1.18 14.17
CA ARG A 112 6.68 -0.12 13.57
C ARG A 112 5.21 -0.45 13.77
N ARG A 113 4.65 -0.10 14.94
CA ARG A 113 3.24 -0.34 15.27
C ARG A 113 2.27 0.32 14.29
N GLU A 114 2.64 1.46 13.70
CA GLU A 114 1.81 2.15 12.70
C GLU A 114 1.56 1.31 11.43
N PHE A 115 2.37 0.27 11.19
CA PHE A 115 2.22 -0.67 10.08
C PHE A 115 1.45 -1.95 10.47
N ASP A 116 1.10 -2.13 11.75
CA ASP A 116 0.40 -3.32 12.20
C ASP A 116 -1.07 -3.27 11.76
N ARG A 117 -1.56 -4.38 11.19
CA ARG A 117 -2.94 -4.50 10.71
C ARG A 117 -3.97 -4.07 11.75
N GLU A 118 -3.84 -4.55 12.98
CA GLU A 118 -4.77 -4.25 14.07
C GLU A 118 -4.74 -2.78 14.47
N HIS A 119 -3.58 -2.14 14.34
CA HIS A 119 -3.44 -0.71 14.56
C HIS A 119 -4.12 0.09 13.44
N VAL A 120 -3.84 -0.28 12.18
CA VAL A 120 -4.43 0.34 10.98
C VAL A 120 -5.95 0.30 11.03
N ILE A 121 -6.56 -0.87 11.28
CA ILE A 121 -8.02 -1.03 11.29
C ILE A 121 -8.69 -0.18 12.39
N LYS A 122 -8.00 0.08 13.49
CA LYS A 122 -8.50 0.90 14.60
C LYS A 122 -8.24 2.40 14.42
N SER A 123 -7.36 2.78 13.49
CA SER A 123 -6.97 4.16 13.27
C SER A 123 -8.12 5.00 12.70
N SER A 124 -8.13 6.30 13.02
CA SER A 124 -9.10 7.25 12.46
C SER A 124 -8.90 7.41 10.96
N TRP A 125 -7.65 7.57 10.50
CA TRP A 125 -7.34 7.80 9.09
C TRP A 125 -7.85 6.67 8.19
N TYR A 126 -7.80 5.41 8.66
CA TYR A 126 -8.34 4.28 7.91
C TYR A 126 -9.87 4.34 7.83
N ARG A 127 -10.54 4.64 8.96
CA ARG A 127 -12.00 4.81 9.00
C ARG A 127 -12.47 5.95 8.09
N ASP A 128 -11.71 7.03 8.02
CA ASP A 128 -12.02 8.17 7.15
C ASP A 128 -11.94 7.77 5.66
N ARG A 129 -10.99 6.90 5.27
CA ARG A 129 -10.97 6.31 3.91
C ARG A 129 -12.19 5.45 3.61
N LEU A 130 -12.69 4.69 4.60
CA LEU A 130 -13.89 3.86 4.42
C LEU A 130 -15.15 4.71 4.28
N ARG A 131 -15.26 5.77 5.08
CA ARG A 131 -16.35 6.75 4.96
C ARG A 131 -16.33 7.45 3.61
N LEU A 132 -15.17 7.90 3.15
CA LEU A 132 -15.03 8.51 1.83
C LEU A 132 -15.42 7.53 0.71
N LYS A 133 -15.11 6.24 0.86
CA LYS A 133 -15.55 5.21 -0.10
C LYS A 133 -17.07 5.10 -0.14
N GLN A 134 -17.71 5.03 1.04
CA GLN A 134 -19.17 5.01 1.15
C GLN A 134 -19.80 6.26 0.53
N GLU A 135 -19.29 7.46 0.83
CA GLU A 135 -19.77 8.72 0.28
C GLU A 135 -19.67 8.75 -1.25
N ASN A 136 -18.54 8.27 -1.79
CA ASN A 136 -18.34 8.15 -3.23
C ASN A 136 -19.33 7.18 -3.87
N ASP A 137 -19.61 6.04 -3.24
CA ASP A 137 -20.57 5.05 -3.75
C ASP A 137 -22.00 5.57 -3.71
N VAL A 138 -22.38 6.25 -2.62
CA VAL A 138 -23.67 6.91 -2.48
C VAL A 138 -23.84 7.97 -3.57
N SER A 139 -22.83 8.83 -3.77
CA SER A 139 -22.84 9.86 -4.81
C SER A 139 -22.95 9.24 -6.21
N PHE A 140 -22.17 8.21 -6.48
CA PHE A 140 -22.22 7.48 -7.75
C PHE A 140 -23.61 6.90 -8.03
N LEU A 141 -24.20 6.19 -7.07
CA LEU A 141 -25.51 5.57 -7.25
C LEU A 141 -26.65 6.60 -7.34
N LYS A 142 -26.56 7.71 -6.62
CA LYS A 142 -27.51 8.84 -6.79
C LYS A 142 -27.45 9.41 -8.20
N ASN A 143 -26.24 9.64 -8.73
CA ASN A 143 -26.08 10.13 -10.11
C ASN A 143 -26.60 9.12 -11.15
N GLN A 144 -26.40 7.82 -10.94
CA GLN A 144 -26.96 6.77 -11.81
C GLN A 144 -28.49 6.75 -11.75
N MET A 145 -29.06 6.88 -10.55
CA MET A 145 -30.51 6.93 -10.35
C MET A 145 -31.12 8.13 -11.07
N GLU A 146 -30.57 9.32 -10.85
CA GLU A 146 -31.02 10.56 -11.51
C GLU A 146 -30.91 10.45 -13.04
N TYR A 147 -29.81 9.89 -13.55
CA TYR A 147 -29.65 9.66 -14.99
C TYR A 147 -30.74 8.75 -15.56
N LEU A 148 -31.04 7.63 -14.88
CA LEU A 148 -32.09 6.70 -15.31
C LEU A 148 -33.47 7.36 -15.26
N GLU A 149 -33.79 8.07 -14.18
CA GLU A 149 -35.07 8.76 -14.01
C GLU A 149 -35.26 9.83 -15.09
N ASN A 150 -34.23 10.65 -15.36
CA ASN A 150 -34.25 11.65 -16.43
C ASN A 150 -34.43 11.00 -17.81
N PHE A 151 -33.68 9.92 -18.09
CA PHE A 151 -33.80 9.21 -19.37
C PHE A 151 -35.21 8.61 -19.57
N MET A 152 -35.81 8.08 -18.51
CA MET A 152 -37.15 7.47 -18.55
C MET A 152 -38.29 8.50 -18.63
N ALA A 153 -38.07 9.72 -18.14
CA ALA A 153 -39.05 10.81 -18.19
C ALA A 153 -39.22 11.39 -19.61
N GLU A 154 -38.22 11.24 -20.48
CA GLU A 154 -38.27 11.72 -21.85
C GLU A 154 -39.29 10.92 -22.70
N PRO A 155 -40.33 11.55 -23.28
CA PRO A 155 -41.36 10.85 -24.04
C PRO A 155 -40.82 10.08 -25.26
N ASN A 156 -39.73 10.55 -25.86
CA ASN A 156 -39.10 9.90 -27.01
C ASN A 156 -38.40 8.58 -26.65
N ASN A 157 -38.16 8.32 -25.36
CA ASN A 157 -37.42 7.16 -24.89
C ASN A 157 -38.31 5.99 -24.46
N GLN A 158 -39.65 6.12 -24.45
CA GLN A 158 -40.55 5.10 -23.88
C GLN A 158 -40.34 3.68 -24.44
N MET A 159 -40.13 3.55 -25.76
CA MET A 159 -39.80 2.25 -26.37
C MET A 159 -38.49 1.66 -25.83
N LEU A 160 -37.47 2.50 -25.60
CA LEU A 160 -36.17 2.07 -25.06
C LEU A 160 -36.28 1.72 -23.57
N VAL A 161 -37.13 2.43 -22.81
CA VAL A 161 -37.41 2.13 -21.39
C VAL A 161 -37.88 0.69 -21.23
N GLU A 162 -38.83 0.27 -22.06
CA GLU A 162 -39.35 -1.10 -22.07
C GLU A 162 -38.29 -2.10 -22.59
N GLN A 163 -37.68 -1.84 -23.75
CA GLN A 163 -36.71 -2.76 -24.37
C GLN A 163 -35.49 -3.04 -23.48
N MET A 164 -35.06 -2.06 -22.68
CA MET A 164 -33.90 -2.18 -21.81
C MET A 164 -34.24 -2.58 -20.37
N ASN A 165 -35.53 -2.79 -20.06
CA ASN A 165 -36.04 -3.06 -18.71
C ASN A 165 -35.58 -2.02 -17.67
N LEU A 166 -35.67 -0.73 -18.00
CA LEU A 166 -35.09 0.32 -17.14
C LEU A 166 -35.78 0.45 -15.78
N HIS A 167 -37.07 0.09 -15.66
CA HIS A 167 -37.75 0.03 -14.37
C HIS A 167 -37.09 -0.97 -13.40
N GLU A 168 -36.75 -2.18 -13.86
CA GLU A 168 -36.08 -3.18 -13.02
C GLU A 168 -34.67 -2.72 -12.61
N ARG A 169 -33.96 -2.08 -13.54
CA ARG A 169 -32.63 -1.52 -13.27
C ARG A 169 -32.70 -0.39 -12.24
N LEU A 170 -33.70 0.48 -12.34
CA LEU A 170 -33.91 1.56 -11.37
C LEU A 170 -34.16 1.00 -9.96
N GLU A 171 -34.99 -0.04 -9.83
CA GLU A 171 -35.22 -0.70 -8.54
C GLU A 171 -33.96 -1.36 -7.98
N LYS A 172 -33.11 -1.96 -8.83
CA LYS A 172 -31.80 -2.48 -8.41
C LYS A 172 -30.90 -1.37 -7.88
N VAL A 173 -30.83 -0.22 -8.58
CA VAL A 173 -30.03 0.94 -8.14
C VAL A 173 -30.55 1.48 -6.81
N LYS A 174 -31.87 1.58 -6.60
CA LYS A 174 -32.45 2.00 -5.32
C LYS A 174 -32.10 1.06 -4.17
N ASN A 175 -32.19 -0.25 -4.40
CA ASN A 175 -31.81 -1.24 -3.39
C ASN A 175 -30.32 -1.18 -3.04
N GLN A 176 -29.46 -1.00 -4.05
CA GLN A 176 -28.03 -0.79 -3.85
C GLN A 176 -27.76 0.50 -3.09
N LEU A 177 -28.43 1.60 -3.44
CA LEU A 177 -28.28 2.89 -2.76
C LEU A 177 -28.66 2.79 -1.28
N ASN A 178 -29.75 2.10 -0.96
CA ASN A 178 -30.17 1.83 0.42
C ASN A 178 -29.12 1.02 1.18
N HIS A 179 -28.56 -0.02 0.56
CA HIS A 179 -27.49 -0.84 1.15
C HIS A 179 -26.25 -0.01 1.45
N VAL A 180 -25.70 0.69 0.45
CA VAL A 180 -24.45 1.45 0.64
C VAL A 180 -24.61 2.63 1.58
N SER A 181 -25.83 3.17 1.73
CA SER A 181 -26.12 4.25 2.67
C SER A 181 -26.24 3.77 4.12
N SER A 182 -26.23 2.47 4.37
CA SER A 182 -26.36 1.90 5.72
C SER A 182 -25.03 1.90 6.48
N ASP A 183 -25.10 1.91 7.81
CA ASP A 183 -23.91 1.75 8.66
C ASP A 183 -23.28 0.35 8.53
N ASP A 184 -24.08 -0.67 8.21
CA ASP A 184 -23.60 -2.03 8.00
C ASP A 184 -22.63 -2.12 6.82
N TYR A 185 -22.81 -1.27 5.80
CA TYR A 185 -21.88 -1.18 4.68
C TYR A 185 -20.46 -0.79 5.10
N LEU A 186 -20.29 0.07 6.11
CA LEU A 186 -18.96 0.41 6.64
C LEU A 186 -18.27 -0.80 7.29
N ASN A 187 -19.04 -1.68 7.91
CA ASN A 187 -18.52 -2.93 8.46
C ASN A 187 -18.07 -3.87 7.33
N GLU A 188 -18.83 -3.96 6.24
CA GLU A 188 -18.45 -4.73 5.04
C GLU A 188 -17.18 -4.19 4.38
N LEU A 189 -16.98 -2.87 4.39
CA LEU A 189 -15.79 -2.23 3.83
C LEU A 189 -14.54 -2.44 4.69
N THR A 190 -14.67 -2.86 5.95
CA THR A 190 -13.52 -3.08 6.83
C THR A 190 -12.65 -4.24 6.32
N GLY A 191 -11.38 -3.95 6.09
CA GLY A 191 -10.41 -4.84 5.43
C GLY A 191 -10.14 -4.48 3.96
N THR A 192 -10.93 -3.59 3.35
CA THR A 192 -10.65 -3.02 2.03
C THR A 192 -9.73 -1.79 2.12
N ILE A 193 -9.29 -1.26 0.98
CA ILE A 193 -8.41 -0.08 0.91
C ILE A 193 -9.13 1.27 1.10
N GLY A 194 -10.47 1.27 1.11
CA GLY A 194 -11.29 2.49 1.11
C GLY A 194 -11.06 3.37 -0.13
N SER A 195 -11.28 4.67 0.02
CA SER A 195 -10.97 5.69 -0.98
C SER A 195 -9.93 6.67 -0.46
N ASP A 196 -9.11 7.18 -1.37
CA ASP A 196 -8.12 8.21 -1.06
C ASP A 196 -8.73 9.60 -1.30
N PRO A 197 -8.53 10.57 -0.39
CA PRO A 197 -8.89 11.96 -0.67
C PRO A 197 -7.97 12.46 -1.78
N LEU A 198 -8.53 12.82 -2.93
CA LEU A 198 -7.75 13.27 -4.08
C LEU A 198 -6.93 14.51 -3.69
N PHE A 199 -5.61 14.37 -3.59
CA PHE A 199 -4.73 15.49 -3.30
C PHE A 199 -4.82 16.52 -4.42
N ARG A 200 -5.19 17.75 -4.05
CA ARG A 200 -5.14 18.92 -4.92
C ARG A 200 -4.24 19.93 -4.23
N ARG A 201 -3.26 20.45 -4.97
CA ARG A 201 -2.45 21.58 -4.53
C ARG A 201 -3.33 22.82 -4.68
N ASP A 202 -3.63 23.48 -3.56
CA ASP A 202 -4.27 24.80 -3.54
C ASP A 202 -3.35 25.87 -4.15
#